data_AF-A0A8J6NKZ2-F1
#
_entry.id   AF-A0A8J6NKZ2-F1
#
_cell.length_a   1.000
_cell.length_b   1.000
_cell.length_c   1.000
_cell.angle_alpha   90.00
_cell.angle_beta   90.00
_cell.angle_gamma   90.00
#
_symmetry.space_group_name_H-M   'P 1'
#
loop_
_entity.id
_entity.type
_entity.pdbx_description
1 polymer ?
#
loop_
_entity_poly.entity_id
_entity_poly.type
_entity_poly.pdbx_seq_one_letter_code
_entity_poly.pdbx_strand_id
1 'polypeptide(L)'
;MPSTFKDIGMGLAAGMGIGTLLFAGVFLISEFAQIPDVQSVAAQEAIIPPQLEAQANPAQTLFSTPTIFSVPEFFPTPTPTLIPLEKQSTTLPPTATIITEPLILTGPLNGEEQAYLHLTSLYFVAPDYFASKAIGEEINGVGYGHPSNICGPLSIAILQRGNILSKNIIPYDFWLLNPDNYEDRLILKATFPQERFESFRTKIALDRFDWVSFPLLAGDFLYLYSGSRGNFEHMLTVTRVDDLGRAYTVTNHKTEELGFVITEELLYDPKNPGEGLFYQWTAREKATLGATGFEGFQLFRLREK
;
A
#
# COMPACT_ATOMS: atom_id res chain seq x y z
N MET A 1 36.32 -10.78 35.78
CA MET A 1 35.77 -9.52 36.35
C MET A 1 36.84 -8.43 36.23
N PRO A 2 36.51 -7.14 36.02
CA PRO A 2 35.22 -6.50 35.66
C PRO A 2 35.29 -5.89 34.23
N SER A 3 34.27 -5.93 33.36
CA SER A 3 32.91 -5.36 33.35
C SER A 3 32.83 -3.89 32.92
N THR A 4 32.46 -3.67 31.65
CA THR A 4 31.83 -2.44 31.16
C THR A 4 30.86 -2.80 30.02
N PHE A 5 29.73 -3.39 30.42
CA PHE A 5 28.47 -3.35 29.68
C PHE A 5 27.62 -2.29 30.38
N LYS A 6 27.44 -1.14 29.74
CA LYS A 6 26.43 -0.13 30.08
C LYS A 6 26.18 0.66 28.80
N ASP A 7 24.92 1.04 28.60
CA ASP A 7 24.38 1.85 27.49
C ASP A 7 23.66 1.06 26.37
N ILE A 8 22.88 0.06 26.80
CA ILE A 8 21.63 -0.32 26.11
C ILE A 8 20.54 -0.31 27.17
N GLY A 9 19.56 0.59 27.04
CA GLY A 9 18.30 0.50 27.78
C GLY A 9 17.85 1.80 28.45
N MET A 10 17.30 2.73 27.67
CA MET A 10 16.23 3.64 28.12
C MET A 10 15.56 4.26 26.88
N GLY A 11 14.47 3.64 26.45
CA GLY A 11 13.63 4.17 25.37
C GLY A 11 12.42 3.28 25.04
N LEU A 12 11.99 2.44 25.98
CA LEU A 12 10.89 1.49 25.78
C LEU A 12 10.16 1.26 27.11
N ALA A 13 9.46 2.28 27.58
CA ALA A 13 8.55 2.20 28.73
C ALA A 13 7.61 3.42 28.78
N ALA A 14 6.66 3.50 27.85
CA ALA A 14 5.46 4.34 27.99
C ALA A 14 4.36 3.78 27.08
N GLY A 15 3.42 3.02 27.65
CA GLY A 15 2.21 2.62 26.92
C GLY A 15 1.70 1.19 27.11
N MET A 16 1.97 0.52 28.23
CA MET A 16 1.25 -0.70 28.62
C MET A 16 1.02 -0.67 30.13
N GLY A 17 -0.19 -0.33 30.57
CA GLY A 17 -0.47 -0.22 31.99
C GLY A 17 -1.84 0.31 32.40
N ILE A 18 -2.92 0.00 31.67
CA ILE A 18 -4.30 0.08 32.21
C ILE A 18 -5.09 -1.07 31.58
N GLY A 19 -5.37 -2.13 32.34
CA GLY A 19 -6.19 -3.23 31.83
C GLY A 19 -6.13 -4.56 32.56
N THR A 20 -5.60 -4.64 33.78
CA THR A 20 -5.70 -5.89 34.58
C THR A 20 -5.68 -5.56 36.06
N LEU A 21 -6.81 -5.08 36.58
CA LEU A 21 -7.19 -5.19 38.00
C LEU A 21 -8.68 -4.94 38.08
N LEU A 22 -9.46 -6.02 38.14
CA LEU A 22 -10.80 -6.18 38.73
C LEU A 22 -11.40 -7.40 38.07
N PHE A 23 -11.23 -8.59 38.67
CA PHE A 23 -12.22 -9.68 38.69
C PHE A 23 -11.61 -10.87 39.44
N ALA A 24 -11.74 -10.83 40.76
CA ALA A 24 -11.62 -12.03 41.58
C ALA A 24 -12.66 -11.93 42.71
N GLY A 25 -13.74 -12.70 42.55
CA GLY A 25 -14.56 -13.25 43.62
C GLY A 25 -15.70 -12.36 44.14
N VAL A 26 -16.94 -12.74 43.82
CA VAL A 26 -17.95 -13.19 44.80
C VAL A 26 -18.97 -14.08 44.07
N PHE A 27 -19.18 -15.26 44.65
CA PHE A 27 -20.19 -16.26 44.32
C PHE A 27 -21.54 -15.89 45.00
N LEU A 28 -22.67 -16.29 44.39
CA LEU A 28 -23.99 -16.66 44.99
C LEU A 28 -25.25 -15.83 44.66
N ILE A 29 -26.23 -16.54 44.03
CA ILE A 29 -27.72 -16.48 44.18
C ILE A 29 -28.37 -15.18 43.62
N SER A 30 -29.50 -15.08 42.91
CA SER A 30 -30.74 -15.86 42.63
C SER A 30 -31.53 -15.18 41.49
N GLU A 31 -32.48 -15.93 40.93
CA GLU A 31 -33.82 -15.47 40.47
C GLU A 31 -34.03 -14.72 39.14
N PHE A 32 -34.74 -15.41 38.25
CA PHE A 32 -35.90 -14.97 37.48
C PHE A 32 -36.18 -13.47 37.36
N ALA A 33 -36.02 -12.93 36.14
CA ALA A 33 -36.88 -11.87 35.64
C ALA A 33 -37.05 -11.98 34.12
N GLN A 34 -38.30 -11.84 33.69
CA GLN A 34 -38.79 -11.96 32.32
C GLN A 34 -38.25 -10.83 31.43
N ILE A 35 -37.92 -11.18 30.18
CA ILE A 35 -37.62 -10.20 29.11
C ILE A 35 -38.96 -9.80 28.47
N PRO A 36 -39.36 -8.52 28.47
CA PRO A 36 -40.43 -8.05 27.60
C PRO A 36 -39.91 -7.72 26.20
N ASP A 37 -40.79 -7.96 25.23
CA ASP A 37 -40.65 -7.68 23.80
C ASP A 37 -40.10 -6.28 23.50
N VAL A 38 -39.12 -6.20 22.60
CA VAL A 38 -38.70 -4.96 21.96
C VAL A 38 -39.47 -4.81 20.65
N GLN A 39 -40.45 -3.91 20.67
CA GLN A 39 -41.15 -3.42 19.49
C GLN A 39 -40.25 -2.53 18.63
N SER A 40 -40.40 -2.71 17.32
CA SER A 40 -39.94 -1.85 16.24
C SER A 40 -40.52 -0.44 16.33
N VAL A 41 -39.69 0.58 16.09
CA VAL A 41 -40.16 1.92 15.73
C VAL A 41 -39.49 2.36 14.44
N ALA A 42 -40.33 2.70 13.47
CA ALA A 42 -39.99 3.32 12.22
C ALA A 42 -40.17 4.84 12.30
N ALA A 43 -39.36 5.53 11.50
CA ALA A 43 -39.64 6.75 10.73
C ALA A 43 -39.70 8.15 11.39
N GLN A 44 -39.24 9.11 10.57
CA GLN A 44 -39.48 10.57 10.56
C GLN A 44 -38.69 11.40 11.59
N GLU A 45 -38.14 12.58 11.32
CA GLU A 45 -38.33 13.56 10.24
C GLU A 45 -37.19 14.62 10.24
N ALA A 46 -36.93 15.18 9.05
CA ALA A 46 -36.58 16.57 8.70
C ALA A 46 -35.54 17.45 9.48
N ILE A 47 -34.51 17.87 8.70
CA ILE A 47 -34.12 19.26 8.31
C ILE A 47 -34.21 20.37 9.38
N ILE A 48 -33.07 20.98 9.79
CA ILE A 48 -32.71 22.43 9.73
C ILE A 48 -31.18 22.59 9.87
N PRO A 49 -30.46 23.34 8.99
CA PRO A 49 -29.04 23.69 9.19
C PRO A 49 -28.84 24.93 10.09
N PRO A 50 -27.81 24.99 10.94
CA PRO A 50 -27.50 26.20 11.70
C PRO A 50 -26.86 27.28 10.82
N GLN A 51 -27.37 28.50 11.00
CA GLN A 51 -27.00 29.74 10.33
C GLN A 51 -25.58 30.20 10.67
N LEU A 52 -24.95 30.79 9.65
CA LEU A 52 -23.69 31.52 9.66
C LEU A 52 -23.87 32.85 10.40
N GLU A 53 -23.29 33.02 11.59
CA GLU A 53 -23.13 34.34 12.21
C GLU A 53 -21.73 34.90 11.92
N ALA A 54 -21.72 35.94 11.08
CA ALA A 54 -20.58 36.78 10.82
C ALA A 54 -20.42 37.78 11.98
N GLN A 55 -19.32 37.67 12.73
CA GLN A 55 -18.94 38.68 13.72
C GLN A 55 -17.75 39.49 13.18
N ALA A 56 -18.07 40.69 12.68
CA ALA A 56 -17.12 41.74 12.39
C ALA A 56 -16.71 42.43 13.71
N ASN A 57 -15.40 42.64 13.91
CA ASN A 57 -14.91 43.61 14.89
C ASN A 57 -13.70 44.36 14.31
N PRO A 58 -13.57 45.68 14.55
CA PRO A 58 -12.76 46.56 13.73
C PRO A 58 -11.34 46.77 14.24
N ALA A 59 -10.49 47.14 13.28
CA ALA A 59 -9.30 47.98 13.33
C ALA A 59 -8.70 48.36 14.70
N GLN A 60 -7.45 47.95 14.91
CA GLN A 60 -6.45 48.76 15.62
C GLN A 60 -5.17 48.85 14.78
N THR A 61 -5.06 49.97 14.08
CA THR A 61 -3.81 50.61 13.64
C THR A 61 -2.98 50.98 14.86
N LEU A 62 -1.68 50.65 14.92
CA LEU A 62 -0.66 51.50 15.56
C LEU A 62 0.78 51.17 15.10
N PHE A 63 1.43 52.23 14.60
CA PHE A 63 2.86 52.57 14.60
C PHE A 63 3.90 51.69 13.88
N SER A 64 4.31 52.19 12.70
CA SER A 64 5.60 51.94 12.04
C SER A 64 6.68 52.88 12.59
N THR A 65 7.82 52.30 13.00
CA THR A 65 9.07 53.00 13.34
C THR A 65 10.12 52.70 12.28
N PRO A 66 10.84 53.69 11.72
CA PRO A 66 11.88 53.44 10.72
C PRO A 66 13.25 53.12 11.33
N THR A 67 13.84 52.04 10.81
CA THR A 67 15.22 51.89 10.31
C THR A 67 16.41 52.39 11.13
N ILE A 68 17.25 51.43 11.56
CA ILE A 68 18.71 51.59 11.61
C ILE A 68 19.33 50.51 10.71
N PHE A 69 20.00 50.95 9.66
CA PHE A 69 20.71 50.13 8.69
C PHE A 69 22.12 49.84 9.26
N SER A 70 22.42 48.59 9.59
CA SER A 70 23.77 48.12 9.89
C SER A 70 24.43 47.58 8.62
N VAL A 71 25.67 48.02 8.41
CA VAL A 71 26.56 47.71 7.28
C VAL A 71 26.84 46.20 7.20
N PRO A 72 26.75 45.54 6.04
CA PRO A 72 27.18 44.16 5.91
C PRO A 72 28.71 44.09 5.80
N GLU A 73 29.28 43.27 6.69
CA GLU A 73 30.67 42.84 6.71
C GLU A 73 30.92 41.91 5.50
N PHE A 74 32.04 42.12 4.80
CA PHE A 74 32.45 41.33 3.64
C PHE A 74 32.73 39.88 4.07
N PHE A 75 31.82 38.96 3.76
CA PHE A 75 32.10 37.53 3.82
C PHE A 75 32.93 37.11 2.59
N PRO A 76 33.98 36.29 2.75
CA PRO A 76 34.73 35.75 1.63
C PRO A 76 33.83 34.82 0.82
N THR A 77 33.77 35.07 -0.49
CA THR A 77 33.10 34.23 -1.48
C THR A 77 33.65 32.80 -1.40
N PRO A 78 32.85 31.77 -1.08
CA PRO A 78 33.30 30.39 -1.23
C PRO A 78 33.45 30.09 -2.73
N THR A 79 34.68 29.80 -3.16
CA THR A 79 34.97 29.24 -4.48
C THR A 79 34.14 27.96 -4.65
N PRO A 80 33.28 27.85 -5.68
CA PRO A 80 32.57 26.60 -5.94
C PRO A 80 33.58 25.54 -6.37
N THR A 81 33.88 24.62 -5.46
CA THR A 81 34.53 23.36 -5.81
C THR A 81 33.58 22.61 -6.74
N LEU A 82 33.98 22.48 -8.01
CA LEU A 82 33.30 21.65 -8.99
C LEU A 82 33.39 20.19 -8.52
N ILE A 83 32.36 19.72 -7.82
CA ILE A 83 32.15 18.29 -7.61
C ILE A 83 31.83 17.70 -8.98
N PRO A 84 32.56 16.69 -9.47
CA PRO A 84 32.20 15.98 -10.68
C PRO A 84 30.78 15.43 -10.51
N LEU A 85 29.86 15.88 -11.34
CA LEU A 85 28.51 15.34 -11.43
C LEU A 85 28.65 13.91 -11.96
N GLU A 86 28.75 12.96 -11.03
CA GLU A 86 28.69 11.53 -11.33
C GLU A 86 27.36 11.32 -12.06
N LYS A 87 27.43 10.76 -13.29
CA LYS A 87 26.27 10.50 -14.14
C LYS A 87 25.32 9.57 -13.41
N GLN A 88 24.37 10.14 -12.68
CA GLN A 88 23.23 9.41 -12.15
C GLN A 88 22.43 8.94 -13.37
N SER A 89 22.52 7.64 -13.64
CA SER A 89 21.81 7.01 -14.74
C SER A 89 20.32 7.15 -14.49
N THR A 90 19.69 8.14 -15.13
CA THR A 90 18.24 8.24 -15.27
C THR A 90 17.79 7.13 -16.20
N THR A 91 17.71 5.91 -15.67
CA THR A 91 16.93 4.85 -16.30
C THR A 91 15.49 5.31 -16.30
N LEU A 92 15.00 5.74 -17.46
CA LEU A 92 13.60 6.02 -17.69
C LEU A 92 12.79 4.80 -17.22
N PRO A 93 11.67 5.01 -16.50
CA PRO A 93 10.81 3.89 -16.13
C PRO A 93 10.40 3.15 -17.41
N PRO A 94 10.33 1.80 -17.37
CA PRO A 94 9.99 1.00 -18.53
C PRO A 94 8.66 1.51 -19.12
N THR A 95 8.67 1.86 -20.40
CA THR A 95 7.43 2.24 -21.09
C THR A 95 6.55 1.01 -21.20
N ALA A 96 5.31 1.10 -20.71
CA ALA A 96 4.31 0.05 -20.83
C ALA A 96 4.23 -0.43 -22.29
N THR A 97 4.64 -1.66 -22.52
CA THR A 97 4.70 -2.24 -23.87
C THR A 97 3.51 -3.17 -24.03
N ILE A 98 2.63 -2.87 -24.99
CA ILE A 98 1.52 -3.75 -25.30
C ILE A 98 2.10 -5.02 -25.94
N ILE A 99 2.14 -6.11 -25.19
CA ILE A 99 2.48 -7.44 -25.70
C ILE A 99 1.18 -8.04 -26.24
N THR A 100 1.06 -8.12 -27.56
CA THR A 100 -0.10 -8.69 -28.25
C THR A 100 0.00 -10.20 -28.48
N GLU A 101 1.16 -10.80 -28.21
CA GLU A 101 1.38 -12.23 -28.37
C GLU A 101 1.04 -12.99 -27.08
N PRO A 102 0.37 -14.15 -27.15
CA PRO A 102 0.09 -14.96 -25.98
C PRO A 102 1.43 -15.37 -25.34
N LEU A 103 1.67 -14.87 -24.13
CA LEU A 103 2.80 -15.30 -23.31
C LEU A 103 2.53 -16.75 -22.91
N ILE A 104 3.14 -17.71 -23.60
CA ILE A 104 2.99 -19.14 -23.29
C ILE A 104 3.95 -19.48 -22.15
N LEU A 105 3.63 -19.00 -20.95
CA LEU A 105 4.24 -19.48 -19.72
C LEU A 105 3.29 -20.47 -19.04
N THR A 106 3.84 -21.57 -18.56
CA THR A 106 3.10 -22.60 -17.83
C THR A 106 2.56 -22.01 -16.53
N GLY A 107 1.26 -22.16 -16.29
CA GLY A 107 0.60 -21.68 -15.08
C GLY A 107 -0.91 -21.94 -15.12
N PRO A 108 -1.66 -21.43 -14.13
CA PRO A 108 -3.10 -21.67 -14.03
C PRO A 108 -3.93 -20.91 -15.08
N LEU A 109 -3.36 -19.86 -15.68
CA LEU A 109 -3.94 -19.11 -16.79
C LEU A 109 -3.34 -19.59 -18.11
N ASN A 110 -4.17 -19.83 -19.12
CA ASN A 110 -3.68 -20.08 -20.48
C ASN A 110 -3.17 -18.77 -21.14
N GLY A 111 -2.52 -18.87 -22.30
CA GLY A 111 -1.92 -17.70 -22.96
C GLY A 111 -2.89 -16.57 -23.32
N GLU A 112 -4.15 -16.91 -23.66
CA GLU A 112 -5.20 -15.91 -23.92
C GLU A 112 -5.63 -15.19 -22.63
N GLU A 113 -5.81 -15.95 -21.54
CA GLU A 113 -6.13 -15.41 -20.21
C GLU A 113 -5.01 -14.48 -19.69
N GLN A 114 -3.75 -14.86 -19.89
CA GLN A 114 -2.58 -14.04 -19.53
C GLN A 114 -2.53 -12.74 -20.34
N ALA A 115 -2.70 -12.81 -21.66
CA ALA A 115 -2.73 -11.63 -22.52
C ALA A 115 -3.89 -10.69 -22.16
N TYR A 116 -5.06 -11.26 -21.85
CA TYR A 116 -6.23 -10.48 -21.45
C TYR A 116 -6.05 -9.79 -20.09
N LEU A 117 -5.48 -10.49 -19.09
CA LEU A 117 -5.13 -9.89 -17.80
C LEU A 117 -4.17 -8.71 -17.98
N HIS A 118 -3.11 -8.89 -18.76
CA HIS A 118 -2.15 -7.84 -19.04
C HIS A 118 -2.83 -6.64 -19.72
N LEU A 119 -3.52 -6.86 -20.83
CA LEU A 119 -4.19 -5.79 -21.59
C LEU A 119 -5.17 -5.00 -20.73
N THR A 120 -5.98 -5.70 -19.92
CA THR A 120 -6.97 -5.05 -19.05
C THR A 120 -6.33 -4.33 -17.87
N SER A 121 -5.17 -4.78 -17.38
CA SER A 121 -4.43 -4.07 -16.33
C SER A 121 -3.91 -2.72 -16.80
N LEU A 122 -3.55 -2.59 -18.07
CA LEU A 122 -3.03 -1.33 -18.64
C LEU A 122 -4.06 -0.20 -18.65
N TYR A 123 -5.36 -0.50 -18.57
CA TYR A 123 -6.40 0.52 -18.40
C TYR A 123 -6.14 1.40 -17.17
N PHE A 124 -5.57 0.84 -16.10
CA PHE A 124 -5.41 1.54 -14.84
C PHE A 124 -4.16 2.43 -14.80
N VAL A 125 -3.31 2.40 -15.83
CA VAL A 125 -2.12 3.24 -15.90
C VAL A 125 -2.53 4.71 -15.90
N ALA A 126 -1.98 5.46 -14.95
CA ALA A 126 -2.28 6.85 -14.70
C ALA A 126 -0.97 7.62 -14.47
N PRO A 127 -0.61 8.56 -15.36
CA PRO A 127 0.73 9.16 -15.40
C PRO A 127 0.97 10.21 -14.31
N ASP A 128 -0.06 10.67 -13.62
CA ASP A 128 0.02 11.73 -12.61
C ASP A 128 -0.97 11.50 -11.46
N TYR A 129 -0.81 12.30 -10.41
CA TYR A 129 -1.65 12.25 -9.22
C TYR A 129 -3.15 12.40 -9.50
N PHE A 130 -3.55 13.30 -10.39
CA PHE A 130 -4.97 13.56 -10.64
C PHE A 130 -5.62 12.42 -11.41
N ALA A 131 -4.92 11.88 -12.41
CA ALA A 131 -5.34 10.68 -13.11
C ALA A 131 -5.40 9.47 -12.17
N SER A 132 -4.40 9.30 -11.30
CA SER A 132 -4.37 8.22 -10.31
C SER A 132 -5.53 8.33 -9.32
N LYS A 133 -5.83 9.56 -8.87
CA LYS A 133 -6.97 9.83 -7.99
C LYS A 133 -8.30 9.51 -8.68
N ALA A 134 -8.46 9.89 -9.95
CA ALA A 134 -9.66 9.58 -10.72
C ALA A 134 -9.88 8.07 -10.85
N ILE A 135 -8.82 7.29 -11.12
CA ILE A 135 -8.88 5.82 -11.09
C ILE A 135 -9.25 5.31 -9.69
N GLY A 136 -8.66 5.87 -8.64
CA GLY A 136 -9.00 5.52 -7.26
C GLY A 136 -10.48 5.73 -6.94
N GLU A 137 -11.05 6.85 -7.38
CA GLU A 137 -12.47 7.20 -7.21
C GLU A 137 -13.39 6.37 -8.13
N GLU A 138 -12.95 5.96 -9.32
CA GLU A 138 -13.67 5.01 -10.17
C GLU A 138 -13.84 3.66 -9.47
N ILE A 139 -12.78 3.18 -8.81
CA ILE A 139 -12.75 1.88 -8.14
C ILE A 139 -13.54 1.89 -6.82
N ASN A 140 -13.39 2.95 -6.02
CA ASN A 140 -13.86 2.99 -4.63
C ASN A 140 -15.05 3.92 -4.38
N GLY A 141 -15.43 4.73 -5.38
CA GLY A 141 -16.44 5.78 -5.25
C GLY A 141 -15.85 7.17 -4.97
N VAL A 142 -16.61 8.21 -5.30
CA VAL A 142 -16.17 9.60 -5.17
C VAL A 142 -15.78 9.93 -3.72
N GLY A 143 -14.61 10.57 -3.54
CA GLY A 143 -14.07 10.90 -2.21
C GLY A 143 -13.28 9.79 -1.53
N TYR A 144 -13.37 8.55 -2.04
CA TYR A 144 -12.61 7.40 -1.56
C TYR A 144 -11.68 6.98 -2.69
N GLY A 145 -10.35 7.10 -2.51
CA GLY A 145 -9.43 6.81 -3.61
C GLY A 145 -8.15 7.61 -3.62
N HIS A 146 -7.68 8.08 -2.45
CA HIS A 146 -6.41 8.79 -2.40
C HIS A 146 -5.30 7.87 -2.94
N PRO A 147 -4.56 8.30 -3.98
CA PRO A 147 -3.57 7.47 -4.69
C PRO A 147 -2.54 6.74 -3.82
N SER A 148 -2.26 7.22 -2.61
CA SER A 148 -1.33 6.56 -1.69
C SER A 148 -1.84 5.23 -1.13
N ASN A 149 -3.16 5.01 -1.11
CA ASN A 149 -3.77 3.92 -0.33
C ASN A 149 -4.66 3.00 -1.19
N ILE A 150 -4.57 3.07 -2.52
CA ILE A 150 -5.44 2.30 -3.42
C ILE A 150 -4.85 0.96 -3.87
N CYS A 151 -3.71 0.53 -3.35
CA CYS A 151 -3.00 -0.68 -3.82
C CYS A 151 -3.84 -1.96 -3.74
N GLY A 152 -4.56 -2.15 -2.62
CA GLY A 152 -5.50 -3.24 -2.43
C GLY A 152 -6.66 -3.19 -3.41
N PRO A 153 -7.48 -2.13 -3.40
CA PRO A 153 -8.59 -1.99 -4.34
C PRO A 153 -8.16 -2.08 -5.82
N LEU A 154 -7.04 -1.47 -6.20
CA LEU A 154 -6.48 -1.54 -7.55
C LEU A 154 -6.18 -2.98 -7.96
N SER A 155 -5.52 -3.74 -7.09
CA SER A 155 -5.20 -5.14 -7.33
C SER A 155 -6.44 -6.00 -7.56
N ILE A 156 -7.48 -5.79 -6.74
CA ILE A 156 -8.75 -6.52 -6.89
C ILE A 156 -9.46 -6.11 -8.19
N ALA A 157 -9.50 -4.82 -8.52
CA ALA A 157 -10.10 -4.34 -9.75
C ALA A 157 -9.41 -4.91 -11.01
N ILE A 158 -8.08 -5.07 -10.97
CA ILE A 158 -7.29 -5.75 -12.03
C ILE A 158 -7.73 -7.20 -12.18
N LEU A 159 -7.76 -7.97 -11.09
CA LEU A 159 -8.17 -9.38 -11.11
C LEU A 159 -9.63 -9.57 -11.55
N GLN A 160 -10.52 -8.64 -11.22
CA GLN A 160 -11.90 -8.64 -11.71
C GLN A 160 -11.98 -8.36 -13.21
N ARG A 161 -11.24 -7.36 -13.71
CA ARG A 161 -11.21 -7.07 -15.15
C ARG A 161 -10.60 -8.22 -15.96
N GLY A 162 -9.62 -8.93 -15.40
CA GLY A 162 -9.04 -10.15 -15.95
C GLY A 162 -9.92 -11.40 -15.83
N ASN A 163 -11.16 -11.30 -15.32
CA ASN A 163 -12.09 -12.42 -15.08
C ASN A 163 -11.56 -13.52 -14.14
N ILE A 164 -10.58 -13.21 -13.28
CA ILE A 164 -10.04 -14.14 -12.28
C ILE A 164 -10.91 -14.15 -11.03
N LEU A 165 -11.30 -12.95 -10.57
CA LEU A 165 -12.20 -12.76 -9.44
C LEU A 165 -13.63 -12.41 -9.87
N SER A 166 -14.59 -12.73 -9.01
CA SER A 166 -15.99 -12.36 -9.21
C SER A 166 -16.16 -10.84 -9.15
N LYS A 167 -17.03 -10.29 -10.02
CA LYS A 167 -17.42 -8.87 -10.00
C LYS A 167 -18.18 -8.45 -8.74
N ASN A 168 -18.63 -9.41 -7.94
CA ASN A 168 -19.33 -9.15 -6.68
C ASN A 168 -18.38 -8.88 -5.49
N ILE A 169 -17.08 -9.12 -5.66
CA ILE A 169 -16.09 -8.69 -4.66
C ILE A 169 -16.02 -7.17 -4.68
N ILE A 170 -16.03 -6.53 -3.52
CA ILE A 170 -15.98 -5.07 -3.43
C ILE A 170 -14.50 -4.68 -3.29
N PRO A 171 -13.90 -3.98 -4.28
CA PRO A 171 -12.49 -3.60 -4.20
C PRO A 171 -12.16 -2.76 -2.95
N TYR A 172 -13.08 -1.90 -2.51
CA TYR A 172 -12.91 -1.07 -1.32
C TYR A 172 -12.69 -1.86 -0.03
N ASP A 173 -13.16 -3.12 0.06
CA ASP A 173 -12.91 -3.98 1.23
C ASP A 173 -11.41 -4.31 1.40
N PHE A 174 -10.60 -4.09 0.37
CA PHE A 174 -9.15 -4.24 0.40
C PHE A 174 -8.43 -2.94 0.75
N TRP A 175 -9.15 -1.86 1.07
CA TRP A 175 -8.56 -0.61 1.52
C TRP A 175 -8.00 -0.77 2.94
N LEU A 176 -6.67 -0.60 3.09
CA LEU A 176 -5.95 -0.78 4.36
C LEU A 176 -6.14 -2.16 5.02
N LEU A 177 -6.53 -3.17 4.23
CA LEU A 177 -6.71 -4.54 4.69
C LEU A 177 -5.42 -5.05 5.34
N ASN A 178 -5.55 -5.75 6.48
CA ASN A 178 -4.45 -6.38 7.20
C ASN A 178 -4.74 -7.87 7.44
N PRO A 179 -4.01 -8.81 6.81
CA PRO A 179 -4.23 -10.24 6.97
C PRO A 179 -4.00 -10.79 8.39
N ASP A 180 -3.43 -10.01 9.32
CA ASP A 180 -3.30 -10.42 10.71
C ASP A 180 -4.52 -10.00 11.57
N ASN A 181 -5.41 -9.15 11.05
CA ASN A 181 -6.72 -8.86 11.65
C ASN A 181 -7.70 -10.02 11.36
N TYR A 182 -8.58 -10.34 12.31
CA TYR A 182 -9.55 -11.43 12.13
C TYR A 182 -10.60 -11.14 11.05
N GLU A 183 -11.19 -9.95 11.03
CA GLU A 183 -12.26 -9.58 10.08
C GLU A 183 -11.71 -9.55 8.65
N ASP A 184 -10.53 -8.95 8.46
CA ASP A 184 -9.84 -8.87 7.17
C ASP A 184 -9.46 -10.26 6.62
N ARG A 185 -9.15 -11.22 7.50
CA ARG A 185 -8.96 -12.62 7.07
C ARG A 185 -10.24 -13.25 6.55
N LEU A 186 -11.41 -12.85 7.04
CA LEU A 186 -12.68 -13.34 6.50
C LEU A 186 -12.89 -12.81 5.08
N ILE A 187 -12.56 -11.54 4.82
CA ILE A 187 -12.58 -10.94 3.48
C ILE A 187 -11.63 -11.69 2.54
N LEU A 188 -10.39 -11.96 2.97
CA LEU A 188 -9.43 -12.73 2.17
C LEU A 188 -9.92 -14.15 1.87
N LYS A 189 -10.48 -14.86 2.85
CA LYS A 189 -11.02 -16.21 2.66
C LYS A 189 -12.21 -16.24 1.70
N ALA A 190 -13.09 -15.25 1.78
CA ALA A 190 -14.23 -15.14 0.87
C ALA A 190 -13.78 -14.78 -0.56
N THR A 191 -12.74 -13.96 -0.70
CA THR A 191 -12.22 -13.51 -2.00
C THR A 191 -11.37 -14.58 -2.68
N PHE A 192 -10.51 -15.26 -1.91
CA PHE A 192 -9.60 -16.31 -2.37
C PHE A 192 -9.94 -17.65 -1.70
N PRO A 193 -11.09 -18.26 -2.04
CA PRO A 193 -11.52 -19.52 -1.44
C PRO A 193 -10.55 -20.64 -1.78
N GLN A 194 -10.25 -21.51 -0.81
CA GLN A 194 -9.22 -22.56 -0.91
C GLN A 194 -9.51 -23.60 -1.99
N GLU A 195 -10.78 -23.74 -2.39
CA GLU A 195 -11.24 -24.59 -3.48
C GLU A 195 -10.72 -24.10 -4.85
N ARG A 196 -10.45 -22.80 -4.98
CA ARG A 196 -9.96 -22.17 -6.22
C ARG A 196 -8.54 -21.65 -6.11
N PHE A 197 -8.08 -21.30 -4.91
CA PHE A 197 -6.79 -20.67 -4.69
C PHE A 197 -5.93 -21.45 -3.71
N GLU A 198 -4.64 -21.46 -3.97
CA GLU A 198 -3.60 -21.83 -3.01
C GLU A 198 -3.05 -20.57 -2.36
N SER A 199 -2.75 -20.65 -1.06
CA SER A 199 -2.12 -19.56 -0.33
C SER A 199 -0.76 -19.98 0.21
N PHE A 200 0.23 -19.11 0.04
CA PHE A 200 1.58 -19.28 0.56
C PHE A 200 1.96 -18.04 1.38
N ARG A 201 2.53 -18.22 2.57
CA ARG A 201 3.07 -17.11 3.37
C ARG A 201 4.51 -17.42 3.76
N THR A 202 5.38 -16.44 3.62
CA THR A 202 6.77 -16.49 4.07
C THR A 202 7.14 -15.23 4.83
N LYS A 203 8.14 -15.35 5.71
CA LYS A 203 8.76 -14.23 6.43
C LYS A 203 10.08 -13.77 5.80
N ILE A 204 10.50 -14.40 4.71
CA ILE A 204 11.72 -14.04 3.99
C ILE A 204 11.43 -12.75 3.22
N ALA A 205 12.27 -11.72 3.44
CA ALA A 205 12.15 -10.43 2.76
C ALA A 205 12.23 -10.57 1.23
N LEU A 206 11.57 -9.67 0.51
CA LEU A 206 11.40 -9.78 -0.96
C LEU A 206 12.72 -9.82 -1.73
N ASP A 207 13.73 -9.07 -1.29
CA ASP A 207 15.08 -9.04 -1.89
C ASP A 207 15.90 -10.32 -1.67
N ARG A 208 15.49 -11.15 -0.71
CA ARG A 208 16.20 -12.37 -0.31
C ARG A 208 15.44 -13.64 -0.65
N PHE A 209 14.21 -13.52 -1.14
CA PHE A 209 13.41 -14.67 -1.54
C PHE A 209 13.92 -15.23 -2.88
N ASP A 210 13.94 -16.56 -2.99
CA ASP A 210 14.40 -17.24 -4.20
C ASP A 210 13.29 -17.30 -5.25
N TRP A 211 13.18 -16.22 -6.03
CA TRP A 211 12.22 -16.10 -7.13
C TRP A 211 12.54 -16.98 -8.34
N VAL A 212 13.72 -17.60 -8.39
CA VAL A 212 14.06 -18.56 -9.46
C VAL A 212 13.41 -19.91 -9.16
N SER A 213 13.54 -20.39 -7.92
CA SER A 213 12.95 -21.66 -7.49
C SER A 213 11.44 -21.56 -7.24
N PHE A 214 10.95 -20.36 -6.91
CA PHE A 214 9.52 -20.08 -6.72
C PHE A 214 9.12 -18.84 -7.54
N PRO A 215 8.97 -18.99 -8.87
CA PRO A 215 8.61 -17.87 -9.72
C PRO A 215 7.17 -17.43 -9.47
N LEU A 216 6.95 -16.11 -9.60
CA LEU A 216 5.61 -15.56 -9.70
C LEU A 216 4.98 -15.92 -11.04
N LEU A 217 3.66 -16.03 -11.04
CA LEU A 217 2.84 -16.32 -12.22
C LEU A 217 1.83 -15.20 -12.43
N ALA A 218 1.44 -14.98 -13.69
CA ALA A 218 0.37 -14.03 -14.00
C ALA A 218 -0.93 -14.42 -13.27
N GLY A 219 -1.57 -13.44 -12.64
CA GLY A 219 -2.75 -13.62 -11.81
C GLY A 219 -2.48 -13.88 -10.32
N ASP A 220 -1.22 -14.02 -9.91
CA ASP A 220 -0.89 -14.07 -8.47
C ASP A 220 -1.26 -12.74 -7.80
N PHE A 221 -1.95 -12.84 -6.66
CA PHE A 221 -2.17 -11.72 -5.75
C PHE A 221 -1.18 -11.80 -4.60
N LEU A 222 -0.54 -10.68 -4.27
CA LEU A 222 0.41 -10.58 -3.17
C LEU A 222 -0.01 -9.50 -2.18
N TYR A 223 0.05 -9.84 -0.91
CA TYR A 223 0.11 -8.91 0.22
C TYR A 223 1.55 -8.87 0.75
N LEU A 224 2.17 -7.70 0.76
CA LEU A 224 3.56 -7.47 1.16
C LEU A 224 3.61 -6.89 2.57
N TYR A 225 4.31 -7.60 3.46
CA TYR A 225 4.47 -7.18 4.84
C TYR A 225 5.59 -6.16 4.98
N SER A 226 5.25 -4.96 5.45
CA SER A 226 6.22 -3.87 5.63
C SER A 226 7.29 -4.27 6.64
N GLY A 227 6.89 -4.93 7.72
CA GLY A 227 7.75 -5.26 8.85
C GLY A 227 8.28 -4.02 9.58
N SER A 228 9.00 -4.24 10.67
CA SER A 228 9.52 -3.15 11.53
C SER A 228 10.46 -2.14 10.84
N ARG A 229 10.97 -2.45 9.64
CA ARG A 229 11.85 -1.60 8.85
C ARG A 229 11.15 -0.84 7.72
N GLY A 230 9.91 -1.22 7.40
CA GLY A 230 9.10 -0.58 6.38
C GLY A 230 8.27 0.57 6.94
N ASN A 231 7.63 1.31 6.04
CA ASN A 231 6.71 2.39 6.40
C ASN A 231 5.33 2.26 5.75
N PHE A 232 5.11 1.24 4.93
CA PHE A 232 3.79 0.92 4.38
C PHE A 232 3.66 -0.56 4.01
N GLU A 233 2.47 -1.13 4.21
CA GLU A 233 2.07 -2.42 3.66
C GLU A 233 1.62 -2.22 2.21
N HIS A 234 1.74 -3.23 1.35
CA HIS A 234 1.36 -3.08 -0.05
C HIS A 234 0.67 -4.32 -0.62
N MET A 235 -0.27 -4.11 -1.53
CA MET A 235 -0.96 -5.18 -2.24
C MET A 235 -0.75 -5.00 -3.74
N LEU A 236 -0.48 -6.09 -4.45
CA LEU A 236 -0.28 -6.07 -5.89
C LEU A 236 -0.77 -7.35 -6.56
N THR A 237 -1.03 -7.25 -7.87
CA THR A 237 -1.32 -8.38 -8.74
C THR A 237 -0.23 -8.50 -9.79
N VAL A 238 0.26 -9.71 -10.05
CA VAL A 238 1.17 -9.99 -11.16
C VAL A 238 0.37 -9.95 -12.45
N THR A 239 0.60 -8.94 -13.28
CA THR A 239 -0.20 -8.69 -14.49
C THR A 239 0.33 -9.43 -15.70
N ARG A 240 1.64 -9.67 -15.74
CA ARG A 240 2.30 -10.53 -16.72
C ARG A 240 3.64 -11.05 -16.21
N VAL A 241 4.08 -12.13 -16.85
CA VAL A 241 5.45 -12.64 -16.75
C VAL A 241 5.94 -12.82 -18.18
N ASP A 242 7.16 -12.41 -18.49
CA ASP A 242 7.70 -12.55 -19.85
C ASP A 242 8.50 -13.84 -20.08
N ASP A 243 8.95 -14.05 -21.31
CA ASP A 243 9.72 -15.21 -21.75
C ASP A 243 11.06 -15.40 -21.00
N LEU A 244 11.56 -14.34 -20.35
CA LEU A 244 12.75 -14.40 -19.51
C LEU A 244 12.43 -14.73 -18.03
N GLY A 245 11.15 -14.87 -17.69
CA GLY A 245 10.67 -15.13 -16.32
C GLY A 245 10.60 -13.87 -15.46
N ARG A 246 10.67 -12.68 -16.05
CA ARG A 246 10.55 -11.40 -15.33
C ARG A 246 9.08 -11.13 -15.04
N ALA A 247 8.77 -10.87 -13.79
CA ALA A 247 7.40 -10.61 -13.35
C ALA A 247 7.11 -9.11 -13.29
N TYR A 248 5.92 -8.70 -13.72
CA TYR A 248 5.50 -7.31 -13.77
C TYR A 248 4.16 -7.12 -13.06
N THR A 249 3.90 -5.89 -12.62
CA THR A 249 2.63 -5.48 -12.01
C THR A 249 2.22 -4.11 -12.56
N VAL A 250 0.92 -3.82 -12.57
CA VAL A 250 0.42 -2.45 -12.64
C VAL A 250 0.05 -2.03 -11.22
N THR A 251 0.73 -1.04 -10.67
CA THR A 251 0.58 -0.68 -9.25
C THR A 251 0.73 0.82 -9.02
N ASN A 252 0.14 1.32 -7.93
CA ASN A 252 0.33 2.69 -7.50
C ASN A 252 1.63 2.81 -6.70
N HIS A 253 2.43 3.84 -6.97
CA HIS A 253 3.63 4.13 -6.19
C HIS A 253 3.96 5.62 -6.22
N LYS A 254 4.80 6.05 -5.28
CA LYS A 254 5.21 7.45 -5.13
C LYS A 254 6.47 7.71 -5.95
N THR A 255 6.41 8.75 -6.77
CA THR A 255 7.55 9.34 -7.46
C THR A 255 7.98 10.64 -6.79
N GLU A 256 9.21 11.07 -7.01
CA GLU A 256 9.73 12.34 -6.47
C GLU A 256 9.01 13.55 -7.07
N GLU A 257 8.72 13.52 -8.37
CA GLU A 257 8.27 14.68 -9.13
C GLU A 257 6.74 14.74 -9.30
N LEU A 258 6.11 13.60 -9.60
CA LEU A 258 4.69 13.53 -10.01
C LEU A 258 3.76 13.15 -8.87
N GLY A 259 4.31 12.89 -7.68
CA GLY A 259 3.56 12.31 -6.56
C GLY A 259 3.20 10.86 -6.84
N PHE A 260 2.00 10.45 -6.44
CA PHE A 260 1.54 9.08 -6.63
C PHE A 260 0.98 8.87 -8.05
N VAL A 261 1.53 7.90 -8.75
CA VAL A 261 1.15 7.50 -10.11
C VAL A 261 0.73 6.04 -10.13
N ILE A 262 0.14 5.57 -11.23
CA ILE A 262 -0.07 4.14 -11.49
C ILE A 262 0.67 3.79 -12.78
N THR A 263 1.65 2.91 -12.70
CA THR A 263 2.45 2.49 -13.85
C THR A 263 2.63 0.98 -13.86
N GLU A 264 3.02 0.45 -15.01
CA GLU A 264 3.54 -0.92 -15.08
C GLU A 264 4.99 -0.93 -14.61
N GLU A 265 5.31 -1.82 -13.68
CA GLU A 265 6.62 -1.90 -13.04
C GLU A 265 7.14 -3.34 -13.03
N LEU A 266 8.45 -3.47 -13.20
CA LEU A 266 9.17 -4.74 -13.02
C LEU A 266 9.22 -5.07 -11.52
N LEU A 267 8.72 -6.24 -11.13
CA LEU A 267 8.80 -6.72 -9.74
C LEU A 267 10.21 -7.24 -9.44
N TYR A 268 10.72 -8.15 -10.27
CA TYR A 268 12.07 -8.70 -10.22
C TYR A 268 12.50 -9.28 -11.58
N ASP A 269 13.81 -9.40 -11.78
CA ASP A 269 14.41 -10.16 -12.89
C ASP A 269 15.19 -11.38 -12.33
N PRO A 270 14.81 -12.63 -12.66
CA PRO A 270 15.50 -13.82 -12.16
C PRO A 270 16.95 -13.96 -12.65
N LYS A 271 17.31 -13.31 -13.77
CA LYS A 271 18.65 -13.33 -14.35
C LYS A 271 19.51 -12.17 -13.86
N ASN A 272 18.89 -11.10 -13.35
CA ASN A 272 19.58 -9.91 -12.83
C ASN A 272 19.09 -9.58 -11.40
N PRO A 273 19.53 -10.36 -10.38
CA PRO A 273 19.21 -10.06 -8.98
C PRO A 273 19.65 -8.63 -8.60
N GLY A 274 18.76 -7.89 -7.94
CA GLY A 274 18.97 -6.47 -7.61
C GLY A 274 18.11 -5.53 -8.45
N GLU A 275 17.52 -6.00 -9.54
CA GLU A 275 16.61 -5.21 -10.39
C GLU A 275 15.13 -5.45 -10.08
N GLY A 276 14.32 -4.40 -10.16
CA GLY A 276 12.87 -4.44 -9.91
C GLY A 276 12.44 -3.93 -8.54
N LEU A 277 11.14 -3.70 -8.37
CA LEU A 277 10.55 -3.09 -7.18
C LEU A 277 10.85 -3.86 -5.89
N PHE A 278 10.96 -5.19 -5.95
CA PHE A 278 11.24 -6.00 -4.75
C PHE A 278 12.60 -5.68 -4.11
N TYR A 279 13.59 -5.30 -4.92
CA TYR A 279 14.88 -4.83 -4.42
C TYR A 279 14.85 -3.33 -4.08
N GLN A 280 14.08 -2.54 -4.82
CA GLN A 280 14.00 -1.09 -4.58
C GLN A 280 13.25 -0.75 -3.28
N TRP A 281 12.12 -1.41 -3.01
CA TRP A 281 11.32 -1.18 -1.81
C TRP A 281 11.93 -1.75 -0.53
N THR A 282 12.90 -2.64 -0.65
CA THR A 282 13.68 -3.18 0.47
C THR A 282 15.04 -2.50 0.62
N ALA A 283 15.40 -1.57 -0.28
CA ALA A 283 16.60 -0.73 -0.18
C ALA A 283 16.36 0.46 0.76
N ARG A 284 17.24 0.61 1.77
CA ARG A 284 17.07 1.64 2.81
C ARG A 284 17.18 3.06 2.25
N GLU A 285 18.02 3.24 1.24
CA GLU A 285 18.29 4.51 0.57
C GLU A 285 17.05 5.05 -0.15
N LYS A 286 16.09 4.19 -0.50
CA LYS A 286 14.86 4.54 -1.24
C LYS A 286 13.62 4.67 -0.35
N ALA A 287 13.78 4.55 0.97
CA ALA A 287 12.64 4.52 1.90
C ALA A 287 11.78 5.80 1.93
N THR A 288 12.33 6.93 1.45
CA THR A 288 11.60 8.20 1.30
C THR A 288 10.46 8.14 0.28
N LEU A 289 10.55 7.21 -0.69
CA LEU A 289 9.51 6.93 -1.68
C LEU A 289 8.54 5.83 -1.24
N GLY A 290 8.88 5.13 -0.15
CA GLY A 290 8.14 3.99 0.39
C GLY A 290 9.07 2.79 0.51
N ALA A 291 9.06 2.16 1.68
CA ALA A 291 9.74 0.89 1.92
C ALA A 291 8.78 -0.18 2.48
N THR A 292 8.81 -1.37 1.90
CA THR A 292 7.94 -2.50 2.26
C THR A 292 8.60 -3.85 1.97
N GLY A 293 7.98 -4.95 2.40
CA GLY A 293 8.41 -6.31 2.08
C GLY A 293 9.54 -6.85 2.96
N PHE A 294 9.88 -6.19 4.08
CA PHE A 294 10.95 -6.66 4.98
C PHE A 294 10.56 -7.89 5.80
N GLU A 295 9.27 -8.15 6.00
CA GLU A 295 8.74 -9.33 6.69
C GLU A 295 8.07 -10.33 5.74
N GLY A 296 8.44 -10.27 4.46
CA GLY A 296 7.99 -11.18 3.42
C GLY A 296 6.61 -10.86 2.88
N PHE A 297 5.86 -11.89 2.51
CA PHE A 297 4.60 -11.74 1.79
C PHE A 297 3.66 -12.91 2.03
N GLN A 298 2.38 -12.65 1.74
CA GLN A 298 1.35 -13.67 1.55
C GLN A 298 0.88 -13.62 0.10
N LEU A 299 0.97 -14.76 -0.59
CA LEU A 299 0.58 -14.96 -1.97
C LEU A 299 -0.68 -15.80 -2.04
N PHE A 300 -1.56 -15.46 -2.98
CA PHE A 300 -2.74 -16.22 -3.36
C PHE A 300 -2.68 -16.48 -4.87
N ARG A 301 -2.66 -17.76 -5.23
CA ARG A 301 -2.47 -18.23 -6.61
C ARG A 301 -3.65 -19.10 -7.02
N LEU A 302 -4.15 -18.88 -8.23
CA LEU A 302 -5.19 -19.74 -8.79
C LEU A 302 -4.66 -21.18 -8.92
N ARG A 303 -5.46 -22.17 -8.53
CA ARG A 303 -5.14 -23.59 -8.74
C ARG A 303 -5.13 -23.91 -10.24
N GLU A 304 -4.29 -24.87 -10.63
CA GLU A 304 -4.35 -25.43 -11.98
C GLU A 304 -5.72 -26.10 -12.23
N LYS A 305 -6.19 -26.02 -13.47
CA LYS A 305 -7.49 -26.54 -13.90
C LYS A 305 -7.50 -28.06 -14.04
#